data_AF-A0A5C5VSP8-F1
#
_entry.id   AF-A0A5C5VSP8-F1
#
_cell.length_a   1.000
_cell.length_b   1.000
_cell.length_c   1.000
_cell.angle_alpha   90.00
_cell.angle_beta   90.00
_cell.angle_gamma   90.00
#
_symmetry.space_group_name_H-M   'P 1'
#
loop_
_entity.id
_entity.type
_entity.pdbx_description
1 polymer ?
#
loop_
_entity_poly.entity_id
_entity_poly.type
_entity_poly.pdbx_seq_one_letter_code
_entity_poly.pdbx_strand_id
1 'polypeptide(L)'
;MAAIPSLGLGGPLRAADLEPVLAAPRPAPRPWLVRSRRVLLTLACVWVLHVFDLGFTLLESVAPSFYELNPIAARLLGSKDYVLYAYKFSLLGVGSFILLWLRRYTVAELASWFLLAASFYVGVRWYSYYWCVFHGRVNPMIAT
;
A
#
# COMPACT_ATOMS: atom_id res chain seq x y z
N MET A 1 -24.41 -56.14 -15.65
CA MET A 1 -23.26 -55.61 -16.41
C MET A 1 -23.75 -54.45 -17.26
N ALA A 2 -23.50 -53.21 -16.86
CA ALA A 2 -23.88 -52.01 -17.61
C ALA A 2 -22.66 -51.48 -18.35
N ALA A 3 -22.81 -51.24 -19.66
CA ALA A 3 -21.75 -50.80 -20.56
C ALA A 3 -21.38 -49.33 -20.31
N ILE A 4 -20.09 -49.05 -20.17
CA ILE A 4 -19.53 -47.69 -20.09
C ILE A 4 -19.44 -47.17 -21.53
N PRO A 5 -20.06 -46.02 -21.88
CA PRO A 5 -19.92 -45.42 -23.20
C PRO A 5 -18.48 -44.93 -23.38
N SER A 6 -17.81 -45.41 -24.42
CA SER A 6 -16.49 -44.94 -24.82
C SER A 6 -16.56 -43.48 -25.30
N LEU A 7 -16.07 -42.56 -24.48
CA LEU A 7 -15.79 -41.17 -24.86
C LEU A 7 -14.73 -41.18 -25.97
N GLY A 8 -15.15 -40.91 -27.21
CA GLY A 8 -14.29 -40.77 -28.38
C GLY A 8 -13.34 -39.58 -28.24
N LEU A 9 -12.17 -39.83 -27.65
CA LEU A 9 -11.03 -38.91 -27.59
C LEU A 9 -10.04 -39.29 -28.70
N GLY A 10 -10.13 -38.67 -29.89
CA GLY A 10 -9.19 -39.01 -30.96
C GLY A 10 -9.17 -38.16 -32.23
N GLY A 11 -9.96 -37.08 -32.34
CA GLY A 11 -9.92 -36.18 -33.50
C GLY A 11 -9.15 -34.89 -33.21
N PRO A 12 -8.40 -34.31 -34.16
CA PRO A 12 -7.83 -32.98 -34.00
C PRO A 12 -8.96 -31.97 -33.80
N LEU A 13 -8.97 -31.28 -32.66
CA LEU A 13 -9.95 -30.23 -32.32
C LEU A 13 -10.04 -29.24 -33.48
N ARG A 14 -11.16 -29.22 -34.21
CA ARG A 14 -11.35 -28.27 -35.31
C ARG A 14 -11.56 -26.88 -34.71
N ALA A 15 -11.02 -25.85 -35.36
CA ALA A 15 -11.22 -24.46 -34.95
C ALA A 15 -12.71 -24.08 -34.80
N ALA A 16 -13.58 -24.69 -35.61
CA ALA A 16 -15.03 -24.53 -35.54
C ALA A 16 -15.66 -25.03 -34.22
N ASP A 17 -15.04 -26.01 -33.56
CA ASP A 17 -15.51 -26.55 -32.27
C ASP A 17 -15.11 -25.63 -31.09
N LEU A 18 -14.12 -24.75 -31.29
CA LEU A 18 -13.63 -23.80 -30.28
C LEU A 18 -14.36 -22.45 -30.33
N GLU A 19 -14.93 -22.06 -31.47
CA GLU A 19 -15.75 -20.86 -31.66
C GLU A 19 -16.82 -20.66 -30.57
N PRO A 20 -17.68 -21.66 -30.24
CA PRO A 20 -18.71 -21.48 -29.21
C PRO A 20 -18.13 -21.34 -27.79
N VAL A 21 -16.95 -21.91 -27.53
CA VAL A 21 -16.25 -21.78 -26.25
C VAL A 21 -15.59 -20.41 -26.10
N LEU A 22 -15.07 -19.86 -27.20
CA LEU A 22 -14.48 -18.52 -27.26
C LEU A 22 -15.53 -17.41 -27.27
N ALA A 23 -16.70 -17.68 -27.85
CA ALA A 23 -17.85 -16.78 -27.88
C ALA A 23 -18.63 -16.72 -26.55
N ALA A 24 -18.33 -17.61 -25.60
CA ALA A 24 -18.96 -17.60 -24.29
C ALA A 24 -18.64 -16.28 -23.54
N PRO A 25 -19.64 -15.54 -23.03
CA PRO A 25 -19.41 -14.32 -22.29
C PRO A 25 -18.49 -14.58 -21.08
N ARG A 26 -17.36 -13.87 -21.02
CA ARG A 26 -16.50 -13.94 -19.82
C ARG A 26 -17.32 -13.47 -18.61
N PRO A 27 -17.30 -14.21 -17.49
CA PRO A 27 -18.00 -13.77 -16.29
C PRO A 27 -17.44 -12.41 -15.86
N ALA A 28 -18.32 -11.41 -15.73
CA ALA A 28 -17.91 -10.09 -15.30
C ALA A 28 -17.20 -10.20 -13.93
N PRO A 29 -16.06 -9.53 -13.74
CA PRO A 29 -15.36 -9.54 -12.48
C PRO A 29 -16.29 -9.03 -11.37
N ARG A 30 -16.38 -9.77 -10.27
CA ARG A 30 -17.26 -9.40 -9.17
C ARG A 30 -16.82 -8.04 -8.61
N PRO A 31 -17.73 -7.06 -8.40
CA PRO A 31 -17.36 -5.69 -7.98
C PRO A 31 -16.48 -5.63 -6.72
N TRP A 32 -16.68 -6.56 -5.78
CA TRP A 32 -15.93 -6.63 -4.54
C TRP A 32 -14.47 -7.09 -4.72
N LEU A 33 -14.15 -7.85 -5.78
CA LEU A 33 -12.78 -8.25 -6.12
C LEU A 33 -11.97 -7.05 -6.64
N VAL A 34 -12.61 -6.22 -7.48
CA VAL A 34 -11.99 -4.99 -8.00
C VAL A 34 -11.69 -4.03 -6.85
N ARG A 35 -12.64 -3.83 -5.92
CA ARG A 35 -12.41 -3.00 -4.73
C ARG A 35 -11.28 -3.54 -3.84
N SER A 36 -11.32 -4.84 -3.53
CA SER A 36 -10.30 -5.46 -2.67
C SER A 36 -8.90 -5.28 -3.27
N ARG A 37 -8.76 -5.40 -4.60
CA ARG A 37 -7.50 -5.15 -5.30
C ARG A 37 -7.03 -3.71 -5.17
N ARG A 38 -7.94 -2.72 -5.28
CA ARG A 38 -7.59 -1.30 -5.09
C ARG A 38 -7.07 -1.04 -3.69
N VAL A 39 -7.77 -1.51 -2.66
CA VAL A 39 -7.34 -1.37 -1.25
C VAL A 39 -5.98 -2.00 -1.03
N LEU A 40 -5.73 -3.19 -1.57
CA LEU A 40 -4.44 -3.87 -1.46
C LEU A 40 -3.30 -3.09 -2.12
N LEU A 41 -3.51 -2.57 -3.34
CA LEU A 41 -2.52 -1.76 -4.04
C LEU A 41 -2.25 -0.43 -3.31
N THR A 42 -3.31 0.24 -2.86
CA THR A 42 -3.20 1.48 -2.07
C THR A 42 -2.42 1.23 -0.79
N LEU A 43 -2.71 0.15 -0.06
CA LEU A 43 -1.95 -0.23 1.14
C LEU A 43 -0.49 -0.56 0.81
N ALA A 44 -0.20 -1.27 -0.28
CA ALA A 44 1.17 -1.53 -0.68
C ALA A 44 1.96 -0.22 -0.92
N CYS A 45 1.34 0.76 -1.58
CA CYS A 45 1.94 2.09 -1.75
C CYS A 45 2.15 2.82 -0.41
N VAL A 46 1.18 2.75 0.50
CA VAL A 46 1.31 3.31 1.86
C VAL A 46 2.50 2.68 2.59
N TRP A 47 2.66 1.36 2.53
CA TRP A 47 3.80 0.68 3.15
C TRP A 47 5.14 1.18 2.61
N VAL A 48 5.28 1.31 1.30
CA VAL A 48 6.49 1.84 0.67
C VAL A 48 6.78 3.27 1.16
N LEU A 49 5.77 4.15 1.17
CA LEU A 49 5.93 5.53 1.66
C LEU A 49 6.32 5.59 3.15
N HIS A 50 5.76 4.71 3.98
CA HIS A 50 6.11 4.64 5.40
C HIS A 50 7.55 4.15 5.64
N VAL A 51 8.08 3.25 4.80
CA VAL A 51 9.49 2.86 4.87
C VAL A 51 10.40 4.06 4.53
N PHE A 52 10.06 4.84 3.49
CA PHE A 52 10.79 6.06 3.17
C PHE A 52 10.71 7.10 4.29
N ASP A 53 9.52 7.36 4.83
CA ASP A 53 9.31 8.26 5.96
C ASP A 53 10.17 7.89 7.17
N LEU A 54 10.20 6.60 7.51
CA LEU A 54 11.03 6.09 8.60
C LEU A 54 12.53 6.29 8.31
N GLY A 55 12.98 6.00 7.10
CA GLY A 55 14.37 6.24 6.69
C GLY A 55 14.80 7.69 6.86
N PHE A 56 13.95 8.64 6.43
CA PHE A 56 14.22 10.06 6.62
C PHE A 56 14.14 10.50 8.08
N THR A 57 13.20 9.94 8.86
CA THR A 57 13.11 10.20 10.32
C THR A 57 14.42 9.81 11.02
N LEU A 58 15.01 8.68 10.66
CA LEU A 58 16.24 8.18 11.27
C LEU A 58 17.49 8.92 10.79
N LEU A 59 17.50 9.33 9.52
CA LEU A 59 18.57 10.16 8.99
C LEU A 59 18.58 11.52 9.69
N GLU A 60 17.40 12.08 9.97
CA GLU A 60 17.29 13.36 10.65
C GLU A 60 17.42 13.24 12.18
N SER A 61 17.15 12.09 12.78
CA SER A 61 17.21 11.93 14.24
C SER A 61 18.60 12.14 14.85
N VAL A 62 19.65 12.05 14.03
CA VAL A 62 21.03 12.37 14.47
C VAL A 62 21.35 13.87 14.38
N ALA A 63 20.49 14.68 13.74
CA ALA A 63 20.68 16.11 13.63
C ALA A 63 20.34 16.82 14.95
N PRO A 64 21.17 17.75 15.43
CA PRO A 64 20.97 18.42 16.72
C PRO A 64 19.73 19.34 16.75
N SER A 65 19.20 19.72 15.58
CA SER A 65 18.01 20.56 15.43
C SER A 65 16.71 19.77 15.24
N PHE A 66 16.75 18.44 15.26
CA PHE A 66 15.56 17.63 15.03
C PHE A 66 14.61 17.69 16.22
N TYR A 67 13.40 18.20 15.97
CA TYR A 67 12.32 18.23 16.96
C TYR A 67 11.17 17.36 16.48
N GLU A 68 11.06 16.16 17.05
CA GLU A 68 10.00 15.21 16.74
C GLU A 68 8.66 15.70 17.34
N LEU A 69 7.69 16.03 16.48
CA LEU A 69 6.38 16.52 16.90
C LEU A 69 5.52 15.43 17.55
N ASN A 70 5.80 14.16 17.29
CA ASN A 70 5.11 13.06 17.93
C ASN A 70 5.70 12.81 19.33
N PRO A 71 5.01 13.15 20.43
CA PRO A 71 5.58 13.07 21.78
C PRO A 71 5.92 11.64 22.20
N ILE A 72 5.25 10.64 21.61
CA ILE A 72 5.57 9.23 21.85
C ILE A 72 6.86 8.87 21.11
N ALA A 73 6.98 9.22 19.83
CA ALA A 73 8.20 8.98 19.07
C ALA A 73 9.41 9.74 19.67
N ALA A 74 9.21 10.97 20.14
CA ALA A 74 10.23 11.76 20.82
C ALA A 74 10.81 11.05 22.05
N ARG A 75 9.95 10.39 22.85
CA ARG A 75 10.40 9.57 24.00
C ARG A 75 11.16 8.32 23.56
N LEU A 76 10.77 7.73 22.43
CA LEU A 76 11.41 6.53 21.90
C LEU A 76 12.75 6.83 21.20
N LEU A 77 12.94 8.04 20.68
CA LEU A 77 14.19 8.50 20.07
C LEU A 77 15.35 8.57 21.07
N GLY A 78 15.08 8.77 22.36
CA GLY A 78 16.09 8.65 23.41
C GLY A 78 16.48 7.20 23.75
N SER A 79 15.82 6.22 23.14
CA SER A 79 16.11 4.78 23.28
C SER A 79 16.86 4.26 22.06
N LYS A 80 16.99 2.93 21.92
CA LYS A 80 17.61 2.30 20.75
C LYS A 80 16.70 2.37 19.52
N ASP A 81 17.27 2.58 18.34
CA ASP A 81 16.56 2.77 17.05
C ASP A 81 15.50 1.68 16.76
N TYR A 82 15.75 0.44 17.20
CA TYR A 82 14.80 -0.66 16.98
C TYR A 82 13.45 -0.47 17.65
N VAL A 83 13.38 0.31 18.71
CA VAL A 83 12.13 0.61 19.39
C VAL A 83 11.25 1.50 18.51
N LEU A 84 11.87 2.45 17.79
CA LEU A 84 11.16 3.31 16.85
C LEU A 84 10.65 2.53 15.64
N TYR A 85 11.47 1.60 15.11
CA TYR A 85 11.04 0.67 14.06
C TYR A 85 9.80 -0.10 14.51
N ALA A 86 9.88 -0.77 15.67
CA ALA A 86 8.79 -1.58 16.19
C ALA A 86 7.52 -0.76 16.38
N TYR A 87 7.62 0.46 16.91
CA TYR A 87 6.49 1.34 17.11
C TYR A 87 5.81 1.75 15.78
N LYS A 88 6.57 2.28 14.81
CA LYS A 88 6.01 2.71 13.51
C LYS A 88 5.40 1.53 12.74
N PHE A 89 6.10 0.39 12.68
CA PHE A 89 5.58 -0.80 11.98
C PHE A 89 4.39 -1.42 12.69
N SER A 90 4.31 -1.36 14.02
CA SER A 90 3.15 -1.85 14.77
C SER A 90 1.91 -1.01 14.47
N LEU A 91 2.03 0.32 14.46
CA LEU A 91 0.91 1.20 14.09
C LEU A 91 0.46 0.98 12.65
N LEU A 92 1.40 0.91 11.71
CA LEU A 92 1.10 0.65 10.31
C LEU A 92 0.47 -0.74 10.11
N GLY A 93 0.97 -1.75 10.80
CA GLY A 93 0.47 -3.12 10.77
C GLY A 93 -0.96 -3.23 11.30
N VAL A 94 -1.23 -2.63 12.46
CA VAL A 94 -2.58 -2.60 13.06
C VAL A 94 -3.56 -1.84 12.16
N GLY A 95 -3.19 -0.66 11.64
CA GLY A 95 -4.02 0.11 10.72
C GLY A 95 -4.30 -0.66 9.42
N SER A 96 -3.28 -1.31 8.85
CA SER A 96 -3.41 -2.16 7.66
C SER A 96 -4.33 -3.34 7.92
N PHE A 97 -4.19 -4.02 9.06
CA PHE A 97 -5.04 -5.14 9.45
C PHE A 97 -6.52 -4.73 9.53
N ILE A 98 -6.82 -3.60 10.17
CA ILE A 98 -8.19 -3.08 10.27
C ILE A 98 -8.77 -2.79 8.87
N LEU A 99 -8.01 -2.13 7.99
CA LEU A 99 -8.46 -1.82 6.63
C LEU A 99 -8.65 -3.08 5.78
N LEU A 100 -7.78 -4.09 5.93
CA LEU A 100 -7.91 -5.37 5.25
C LEU A 100 -9.13 -6.15 5.74
N TRP A 101 -9.43 -6.10 7.04
CA TRP A 101 -10.63 -6.71 7.61
C TRP A 101 -11.92 -6.04 7.08
N LEU A 102 -11.88 -4.72 6.90
CA LEU A 102 -13.01 -3.91 6.44
C LEU A 102 -13.03 -3.69 4.91
N ARG A 103 -12.16 -4.34 4.13
CA ARG A 103 -12.00 -4.12 2.67
C ARG A 103 -13.26 -4.25 1.82
N ARG A 104 -14.30 -4.89 2.35
CA ARG A 104 -15.63 -5.02 1.72
C ARG A 104 -16.44 -3.71 1.75
N TYR A 105 -16.17 -2.81 2.70
CA TYR A 105 -16.89 -1.55 2.88
C TYR A 105 -16.27 -0.41 2.04
N THR A 106 -17.10 0.50 1.51
CA THR A 106 -16.66 1.72 0.81
C THR A 106 -15.78 2.63 1.68
N VAL A 107 -16.09 2.66 2.98
CA VAL A 107 -15.37 3.48 3.96
C VAL A 107 -13.90 3.05 4.07
N ALA A 108 -13.59 1.76 3.99
CA ALA A 108 -12.21 1.28 4.02
C ALA A 108 -11.41 1.71 2.79
N GLU A 109 -12.06 1.75 1.62
CA GLU A 109 -11.46 2.28 0.40
C GLU A 109 -11.15 3.77 0.54
N LEU A 110 -12.10 4.58 0.98
CA LEU A 110 -11.89 6.01 1.22
C LEU A 110 -10.80 6.27 2.26
N ALA A 111 -10.81 5.53 3.37
CA ALA A 111 -9.79 5.62 4.41
C ALA A 111 -8.39 5.25 3.89
N SER A 112 -8.28 4.21 3.04
CA SER A 112 -7.00 3.83 2.42
C SER A 112 -6.48 4.92 1.46
N TRP A 113 -7.36 5.55 0.68
CA TRP A 113 -7.00 6.66 -0.19
C TRP A 113 -6.56 7.89 0.60
N PHE A 114 -7.27 8.21 1.68
CA PHE A 114 -6.90 9.29 2.58
C PHE A 114 -5.53 9.04 3.22
N LEU A 115 -5.30 7.82 3.73
CA LEU A 115 -4.01 7.43 4.30
C LEU A 115 -2.87 7.53 3.28
N LEU A 116 -3.11 7.11 2.04
CA LEU A 116 -2.16 7.29 0.93
C LEU A 116 -1.86 8.76 0.67
N ALA A 117 -2.89 9.61 0.58
CA ALA A 117 -2.73 11.04 0.35
C ALA A 117 -1.94 11.72 1.48
N ALA A 118 -2.24 11.41 2.74
CA ALA A 118 -1.50 11.90 3.89
C ALA A 118 -0.02 11.45 3.88
N SER A 119 0.23 10.17 3.60
CA SER A 119 1.59 9.62 3.50
C SER A 119 2.38 10.28 2.37
N PHE A 120 1.74 10.50 1.22
CA PHE A 120 2.34 11.19 0.08
C PHE A 120 2.68 12.64 0.42
N TYR A 121 1.78 13.36 1.09
CA TYR A 121 2.02 14.73 1.55
C TYR A 121 3.25 14.82 2.47
N VAL A 122 3.37 13.91 3.44
CA VAL A 122 4.55 13.82 4.30
C VAL A 122 5.83 13.54 3.48
N GLY A 123 5.75 12.65 2.47
CA GLY A 123 6.85 12.41 1.54
C GLY A 123 7.28 13.66 0.76
N VAL A 124 6.32 14.46 0.27
CA VAL A 124 6.61 15.74 -0.40
C VAL A 124 7.27 16.75 0.54
N ARG A 125 6.84 16.77 1.81
CA ARG A 125 7.47 17.60 2.84
C ARG A 125 8.92 17.19 3.08
N TRP A 126 9.22 15.89 3.19
CA TRP A 126 10.58 15.38 3.28
C TRP A 126 11.42 15.75 2.06
N TYR A 127 10.89 15.55 0.85
CA TYR A 127 11.59 15.93 -0.37
C TYR A 127 11.92 17.44 -0.40
N SER A 128 10.95 18.28 -0.04
CA SER A 128 11.14 19.74 0.01
C SER A 128 12.20 20.14 1.04
N TYR A 129 12.19 19.48 2.21
CA TYR A 129 13.19 19.68 3.26
C TYR A 129 14.60 19.36 2.77
N TYR A 130 14.82 18.14 2.26
CA TYR A 130 16.14 17.76 1.77
C TYR A 130 16.59 18.58 0.57
N TRP A 131 15.66 18.96 -0.33
CA TRP A 131 15.97 19.87 -1.42
C TRP A 131 16.54 21.21 -0.92
N CYS A 132 15.93 21.78 0.12
CA CYS A 132 16.42 23.00 0.78
C CYS A 132 17.80 22.81 1.40
N VAL A 133 17.99 21.72 2.14
CA VAL A 133 19.27 21.40 2.79
C VAL A 133 20.39 21.28 1.76
N PHE A 134 20.16 20.58 0.65
CA PHE A 134 21.17 20.39 -0.39
C PHE A 134 21.48 21.65 -1.22
N HIS A 135 20.51 22.56 -1.40
CA HIS A 135 20.67 23.74 -2.25
C HIS A 135 20.86 25.06 -1.47
N GLY A 136 20.82 25.02 -0.14
CA GLY A 136 20.95 26.21 0.71
C GLY A 136 19.84 27.25 0.50
N ARG A 137 18.62 26.83 0.12
CA ARG A 137 17.48 27.72 -0.14
C ARG A 137 16.36 27.47 0.86
N VAL A 138 15.67 28.52 1.30
CA VAL A 138 14.46 28.40 2.13
C VAL A 138 13.24 28.19 1.23
N ASN A 139 12.45 27.15 1.48
CA ASN A 139 11.21 26.89 0.74
C ASN A 139 10.00 27.30 1.57
N PRO A 140 9.09 28.15 1.04
CA PRO A 140 7.92 28.62 1.77
C PRO A 140 7.00 27.49 2.24
N MET A 141 7.02 26.32 1.58
CA MET A 141 6.22 25.16 2.01
C MET A 141 6.67 24.54 3.34
N ILE A 142 7.82 24.93 3.89
CA ILE A 142 8.34 24.47 5.19
C ILE A 142 8.00 25.46 6.32
N ALA A 143 7.80 26.74 5.99
CA ALA A 143 7.65 27.84 6.93
C ALA A 143 6.21 28.05 7.47
N THR A 144 5.25 27.24 7.01
CA THR A 144 3.86 27.18 7.48
C THR A 144 3.63 25.92 8.29
#